data_AF-A0A820VU47-F1
#
_entry.id   AF-A0A820VU47-F1
#
_cell.length_a   1.000
_cell.length_b   1.000
_cell.length_c   1.000
_cell.angle_alpha   90.00
_cell.angle_beta   90.00
_cell.angle_gamma   90.00
#
_symmetry.space_group_name_H-M   'P 1'
#
loop_
_entity.id
_entity.type
_entity.pdbx_description
1 polymer ?
#
loop_
_entity_poly.entity_id
_entity_poly.type
_entity_poly.pdbx_seq_one_letter_code
_entity_poly.pdbx_strand_id
1 'polypeptide(L)'
;YSHLAAFFNKEVNAQWMKLNQDFMIVMLKVLETTEPTTNDDIKLIINSLNYLYLITDCQSWKALQKNMNELLLKTMLALNRSYLIHLGQHNLLKILKTSMIRCMHRRLESSVIHNIATLAFKLLLNSDFNRTHLILFSQTILVIPTFITMCHESSHKLFQMVCQKDLFNHLICMYSIKESFASLSENIDIIELCYMLGNIVALASIDLSQLEAMKQPFIHCLFNILDVCRQRQTTDEQSGKQTKVTSVWHPIIGHVRGKTSGFTVSNQEIVQRVIIQYKFLWSKLFVNMLFESIPTTSLGNQSSSTAKKETNIIRAKFEKLFHSKTTTDKLTSDELTQSICRITTFYQKLIQILTELRLQILCALSLQDSLISSLWQFLNNIGSTCGLKELLKIYEMNKENYHPIFDLLQLFCNLCSYLATVLDEEEMYKEQKYLTLESWSQFSLFLNQFVYRLIRIEFERTITTSVKLKLENNQLYKTLHQLLILLHERNSRKSFTPDSHWLIR
;
A
#
# COMPACT_ATOMS: atom_id res chain seq x y z
N TYR A 1 25.66 11.69 45.26
CA TYR A 1 24.34 12.29 45.49
C TYR A 1 23.34 11.67 44.54
N SER A 2 22.25 11.09 45.03
CA SER A 2 21.24 10.47 44.16
C SER A 2 20.53 11.55 43.33
N HIS A 3 20.22 11.27 42.06
CA HIS A 3 19.45 12.18 41.19
C HIS A 3 18.15 12.68 41.84
N LEU A 4 17.55 11.84 42.70
CA LEU A 4 16.37 12.20 43.50
C LEU A 4 16.67 13.23 44.58
N ALA A 5 17.82 13.15 45.26
CA ALA A 5 18.17 14.12 46.30
C ALA A 5 18.37 15.53 45.74
N ALA A 6 18.89 15.66 44.52
CA ALA A 6 19.01 16.94 43.82
C ALA A 6 17.65 17.50 43.38
N PHE A 7 16.72 16.63 42.96
CA PHE A 7 15.35 17.04 42.57
C PHE A 7 14.55 17.60 43.75
N PHE A 8 14.68 17.03 44.96
CA PHE A 8 13.94 17.51 46.14
C PHE A 8 14.49 18.81 46.74
N ASN A 9 15.69 19.25 46.35
CA ASN A 9 16.24 20.52 46.80
C ASN A 9 15.84 21.64 45.85
N LYS A 10 14.94 22.55 46.28
CA LYS A 10 14.42 23.66 45.48
C LYS A 10 15.50 24.58 44.91
N GLU A 11 16.63 24.76 45.61
CA GLU A 11 17.73 25.63 45.19
C GLU A 11 18.58 25.00 44.08
N VAL A 12 18.70 23.67 44.08
CA VAL A 12 19.55 22.90 43.16
C VAL A 12 18.74 22.33 41.98
N ASN A 13 17.44 22.11 42.16
CA ASN A 13 16.59 21.46 41.16
C ASN A 13 16.56 22.22 39.81
N ALA A 14 16.46 23.55 39.84
CA ALA A 14 16.46 24.35 38.60
C ALA A 14 17.79 24.22 37.81
N GLN A 15 18.92 24.27 38.52
CA GLN A 15 20.25 24.10 37.90
C GLN A 15 20.45 22.67 37.40
N TRP A 16 19.97 21.68 38.15
CA TRP A 16 20.04 20.28 37.78
C TRP A 16 19.19 19.96 36.54
N MET A 17 17.97 20.52 36.45
CA MET A 17 17.13 20.40 35.25
C MET A 17 17.81 20.99 34.02
N LYS A 18 18.43 22.15 34.16
CA LYS A 18 19.20 22.79 33.08
C LYS A 18 20.41 21.94 32.67
N LEU A 19 21.17 21.42 33.62
CA LEU A 19 22.32 20.55 33.34
C LEU A 19 21.91 19.31 32.53
N ASN A 20 20.79 18.67 32.89
CA ASN A 20 20.27 17.54 32.12
C ASN A 20 19.84 17.93 30.71
N GLN A 21 19.21 19.10 30.55
CA GLN A 21 18.85 19.66 29.25
C GLN A 21 20.08 19.90 28.37
N ASP A 22 21.11 20.53 28.92
CA ASP A 22 22.38 20.76 28.21
C ASP A 22 23.04 19.45 27.80
N PHE A 23 23.08 18.46 28.69
CA PHE A 23 23.65 17.15 28.38
C PHE A 23 22.83 16.37 27.35
N MET A 24 21.50 16.50 27.36
CA MET A 24 20.64 15.94 26.30
C MET A 24 20.99 16.53 24.93
N ILE A 25 21.26 17.84 24.84
CA ILE A 25 21.69 18.48 23.58
C ILE A 25 23.04 17.92 23.13
N VAL A 26 23.98 17.72 24.05
CA VAL A 26 25.27 17.09 23.74
C VAL A 26 25.05 15.68 23.17
N MET A 27 24.20 14.87 23.79
CA MET A 27 23.90 13.52 23.30
C MET A 27 23.21 13.52 21.93
N LEU A 28 22.31 14.47 21.69
CA LEU A 28 21.71 14.67 20.36
C LEU A 28 22.75 15.05 19.31
N LYS A 29 23.69 15.94 19.64
CA LYS A 29 24.77 16.34 18.74
C LYS A 29 25.69 15.17 18.42
N VAL A 30 26.02 14.34 19.42
CA VAL A 30 26.78 13.09 19.21
C VAL A 30 26.04 12.19 18.23
N LEU A 31 24.74 11.96 18.41
CA LEU A 31 23.93 11.15 17.49
C LEU A 31 23.86 11.71 16.07
N GLU A 32 23.84 13.05 15.93
CA GLU A 32 23.79 13.74 14.65
C GLU A 32 25.13 13.70 13.89
N THR A 33 26.26 13.75 14.58
CA THR A 33 27.59 13.82 13.95
C THR A 33 28.28 12.47 13.82
N THR A 34 27.92 11.48 14.63
CA THR A 34 28.62 10.18 14.64
C THR A 34 28.18 9.35 13.43
N GLU A 35 29.17 8.86 12.68
CA GLU A 35 28.99 7.86 11.63
C GLU A 35 29.40 6.48 12.17
N PRO A 36 28.61 5.42 11.99
CA PRO A 36 28.88 4.10 12.57
C PRO A 36 29.96 3.35 11.76
N THR A 37 31.17 3.89 11.69
CA THR A 37 32.30 3.31 10.94
C THR A 37 33.10 2.31 11.76
N THR A 38 33.15 2.48 13.08
CA THR A 38 33.83 1.58 14.02
C THR A 38 32.85 1.00 15.05
N ASN A 39 33.30 -0.01 15.81
CA ASN A 39 32.48 -0.54 16.91
C ASN A 39 32.35 0.45 18.07
N ASP A 40 33.31 1.36 18.24
CA ASP A 40 33.24 2.37 19.30
C ASP A 40 32.27 3.49 18.94
N ASP A 41 32.14 3.85 17.65
CA ASP A 41 31.07 4.75 17.17
C ASP A 41 29.68 4.19 17.49
N ILE A 42 29.49 2.88 17.29
CA ILE A 42 28.22 2.21 17.60
C ILE A 42 27.95 2.24 19.10
N LYS A 43 28.97 1.96 19.93
CA LYS A 43 28.83 2.08 21.39
C LYS A 43 28.48 3.51 21.81
N LEU A 44 29.05 4.53 21.19
CA LEU A 44 28.72 5.93 21.45
C LEU A 44 27.25 6.22 21.11
N ILE A 45 26.77 5.74 19.96
CA ILE A 45 25.37 5.87 19.55
C ILE A 45 24.44 5.16 20.57
N ILE A 46 24.77 3.91 20.93
CA ILE A 46 24.01 3.11 21.91
C ILE A 46 23.97 3.82 23.27
N ASN A 47 25.11 4.29 23.76
CA ASN A 47 25.19 4.98 25.05
C ASN A 47 24.40 6.30 25.06
N SER A 48 24.46 7.05 23.95
CA SER A 48 23.68 8.27 23.78
C SER A 48 22.18 7.99 23.79
N LEU A 49 21.73 6.97 23.06
CA LEU A 49 20.33 6.55 23.04
C LEU A 49 19.86 6.00 24.39
N ASN A 50 20.68 5.19 25.06
CA ASN A 50 20.40 4.66 26.39
C ASN A 50 20.25 5.78 27.41
N TYR A 51 21.12 6.80 27.37
CA TYR A 51 21.01 7.97 28.23
C TYR A 51 19.69 8.71 28.01
N LEU A 52 19.37 9.01 26.74
CA LEU A 52 18.13 9.71 26.38
C LEU A 52 16.88 8.91 26.77
N TYR A 53 16.91 7.59 26.59
CA TYR A 53 15.83 6.70 27.01
C TYR A 53 15.67 6.71 28.53
N LEU A 54 16.75 6.49 29.28
CA LEU A 54 16.73 6.43 30.74
C LEU A 54 16.21 7.73 31.34
N ILE A 55 16.67 8.89 30.85
CA ILE A 55 16.23 10.18 31.41
C ILE A 55 14.79 10.53 31.05
N THR A 56 14.23 9.92 30.01
CA THR A 56 12.84 10.11 29.57
C THR A 56 11.91 8.95 29.96
N ASP A 57 12.37 8.02 30.82
CA ASP A 57 11.58 6.88 31.27
C ASP A 57 11.52 6.72 32.79
N CYS A 58 10.53 7.36 33.45
CA CYS A 58 10.34 7.24 34.90
C CYS A 58 10.14 5.79 35.36
N GLN A 59 9.53 4.94 34.52
CA GLN A 59 9.28 3.54 34.87
C GLN A 59 10.57 2.72 35.01
N SER A 60 11.64 3.14 34.33
CA SER A 60 12.97 2.53 34.42
C SER A 60 13.72 2.90 35.71
N TRP A 61 13.26 3.92 36.44
CA TRP A 61 13.96 4.42 37.63
C TRP A 61 13.69 3.51 38.83
N LYS A 62 14.68 2.68 39.18
CA LYS A 62 14.63 1.73 40.31
C LYS A 62 14.14 2.34 41.63
N ALA A 63 14.39 3.63 41.84
CA ALA A 63 13.98 4.33 43.06
C ALA A 63 12.48 4.66 43.11
N LEU A 64 11.81 4.77 41.95
CA LEU A 64 10.35 4.90 41.87
C LEU A 64 9.63 3.55 41.99
N GLN A 65 10.29 2.44 41.64
CA GLN A 65 9.69 1.09 41.69
C GLN A 65 9.44 0.56 43.10
N LYS A 66 10.18 1.04 44.13
CA LYS A 66 10.11 0.49 45.49
C LYS A 66 9.20 1.26 46.46
N ASN A 67 9.04 2.58 46.29
CA ASN A 67 8.31 3.46 47.23
C ASN A 67 7.44 4.45 46.46
N MET A 68 6.29 4.00 45.95
CA MET A 68 5.38 4.81 45.14
C MET A 68 4.58 5.79 46.01
N ASN A 69 4.97 7.06 46.01
CA ASN A 69 4.07 8.16 46.41
C ASN A 69 3.43 8.71 45.13
N GLU A 70 2.10 8.76 45.05
CA GLU A 70 1.38 9.26 43.85
C GLU A 70 1.79 10.69 43.47
N LEU A 71 2.09 11.55 44.44
CA LEU A 71 2.52 12.92 44.20
C LEU A 71 3.92 12.96 43.57
N LEU A 72 4.82 12.08 44.02
CA LEU A 72 6.14 11.92 43.42
C LEU A 72 6.04 11.37 41.99
N LEU A 73 5.16 10.42 41.73
CA LEU A 73 4.93 9.91 40.39
C LEU A 73 4.44 11.03 39.45
N LYS A 74 3.45 11.81 39.88
CA LYS A 74 2.91 12.94 39.08
C LYS A 74 3.98 13.98 38.75
N THR A 75 4.82 14.34 39.72
CA THR A 75 5.90 15.32 39.51
C THR A 75 6.99 14.80 38.58
N MET A 76 7.37 13.53 38.69
CA MET A 76 8.35 12.92 37.80
C MET A 76 7.82 12.76 36.37
N LEU A 77 6.55 12.39 36.20
CA LEU A 77 5.91 12.36 34.88
C LEU A 77 5.87 13.76 34.23
N ALA A 78 5.61 14.81 35.01
CA ALA A 78 5.65 16.19 34.53
C ALA A 78 7.06 16.61 34.08
N LEU A 79 8.09 16.20 34.82
CA LEU A 79 9.49 16.42 34.45
C LEU A 79 9.87 15.68 33.16
N ASN A 80 9.47 14.41 33.03
CA ASN A 80 9.67 13.66 31.79
C ASN A 80 8.99 14.33 30.59
N ARG A 81 7.80 14.87 30.77
CA ARG A 81 7.11 15.64 29.73
C ARG A 81 7.92 16.88 29.33
N SER A 82 8.48 17.60 30.31
CA SER A 82 9.35 18.75 30.04
C SER A 82 10.60 18.37 29.24
N TYR A 83 11.26 17.27 29.60
CA TYR A 83 12.43 16.78 28.85
C TYR A 83 12.08 16.34 27.43
N LEU A 84 10.94 15.67 27.24
CA LEU A 84 10.50 15.27 25.92
C LEU A 84 10.14 16.49 25.04
N ILE A 85 9.50 17.52 25.60
CA ILE A 85 9.25 18.78 24.88
C ILE A 85 10.58 19.43 24.47
N HIS A 86 11.55 19.51 25.38
CA HIS A 86 12.88 20.04 25.09
C HIS A 86 13.58 19.26 23.97
N LEU A 87 13.58 17.92 24.02
CA LEU A 87 14.12 17.09 22.94
C LEU A 87 13.40 17.32 21.61
N GLY A 88 12.07 17.48 21.63
CA GLY A 88 11.26 17.80 20.45
C GLY A 88 11.69 19.12 19.79
N GLN A 89 11.94 20.17 20.59
CA GLN A 89 12.43 21.47 20.12
C GLN A 89 13.83 21.38 19.48
N HIS A 90 14.64 20.41 19.89
CA HIS A 90 15.98 20.14 19.35
C HIS A 90 16.00 19.05 18.27
N ASN A 91 14.93 18.94 17.47
CA ASN A 91 14.86 18.07 16.28
C ASN A 91 15.08 16.57 16.54
N LEU A 92 14.72 16.06 17.73
CA LEU A 92 14.91 14.65 18.12
C LEU A 92 14.53 13.67 17.00
N LEU A 93 13.33 13.77 16.42
CA LEU A 93 12.88 12.80 15.41
C LEU A 93 13.74 12.80 14.13
N LYS A 94 14.23 13.96 13.70
CA LYS A 94 15.12 14.07 12.53
C LYS A 94 16.49 13.48 12.81
N ILE A 95 17.00 13.68 14.02
CA ILE A 95 18.26 13.08 14.48
C ILE A 95 18.11 11.56 14.56
N LEU A 96 17.03 11.06 15.17
CA LEU A 96 16.71 9.63 15.23
C LEU A 96 16.62 8.98 13.85
N LYS A 97 15.94 9.62 12.88
CA LYS A 97 15.92 9.18 11.48
C LYS A 97 17.33 9.01 10.93
N THR A 98 18.14 10.06 11.07
CA THR A 98 19.49 10.11 10.51
C THR A 98 20.37 9.03 11.13
N SER A 99 20.36 8.90 12.46
CA SER A 99 21.13 7.88 13.17
C SER A 99 20.68 6.46 12.80
N MET A 100 19.37 6.21 12.72
CA MET A 100 18.84 4.89 12.38
C MET A 100 19.20 4.49 10.95
N ILE A 101 19.01 5.40 9.98
CA ILE A 101 19.39 5.17 8.59
C ILE A 101 20.88 4.82 8.54
N ARG A 102 21.78 5.65 9.08
CA ARG A 102 23.23 5.37 9.07
C ARG A 102 23.59 4.00 9.65
N CYS A 103 22.91 3.58 10.72
CA CYS A 103 23.18 2.30 11.36
C CYS A 103 22.64 1.08 10.59
N MET A 104 21.71 1.25 9.65
CA MET A 104 21.10 0.13 8.90
C MET A 104 22.03 -0.53 7.87
N HIS A 105 23.20 0.04 7.58
CA HIS A 105 24.27 -0.69 6.87
C HIS A 105 24.91 -1.80 7.71
N ARG A 106 24.58 -1.87 9.00
CA ARG A 106 25.06 -2.88 9.93
C ARG A 106 23.89 -3.60 10.58
N ARG A 107 24.19 -4.76 11.15
CA ARG A 107 23.21 -5.49 11.96
C ARG A 107 22.95 -4.70 13.25
N LEU A 108 21.80 -4.01 13.28
CA LEU A 108 21.35 -3.25 14.43
C LEU A 108 21.02 -4.17 15.61
N GLU A 109 21.49 -3.80 16.80
CA GLU A 109 21.05 -4.44 18.04
C GLU A 109 19.60 -4.09 18.35
N SER A 110 18.85 -5.04 18.91
CA SER A 110 17.45 -4.85 19.30
C SER A 110 17.26 -3.70 20.31
N SER A 111 18.27 -3.46 21.16
CA SER A 111 18.34 -2.34 22.10
C SER A 111 18.27 -0.97 21.42
N VAL A 112 18.98 -0.79 20.30
CA VAL A 112 19.00 0.46 19.52
C VAL A 112 17.61 0.73 18.96
N ILE A 113 17.01 -0.29 18.34
CA ILE A 113 15.67 -0.20 17.73
C ILE A 113 14.65 0.14 18.82
N HIS A 114 14.68 -0.57 19.95
CA HIS A 114 13.80 -0.31 21.09
C HIS A 114 13.91 1.12 21.61
N ASN A 115 15.12 1.64 21.81
CA ASN A 115 15.30 3.00 22.33
C ASN A 115 14.81 4.07 21.36
N ILE A 116 15.15 3.93 20.06
CA ILE A 116 14.70 4.85 19.02
C ILE A 116 13.16 4.83 18.93
N ALA A 117 12.57 3.64 18.88
CA ALA A 117 11.13 3.47 18.84
C ALA A 117 10.45 4.09 20.07
N THR A 118 10.99 3.84 21.26
CA THR A 118 10.43 4.34 22.51
C THR A 118 10.47 5.86 22.57
N LEU A 119 11.59 6.49 22.20
CA LEU A 119 11.71 7.95 22.16
C LEU A 119 10.74 8.56 21.14
N ALA A 120 10.64 7.97 19.95
CA ALA A 120 9.76 8.44 18.89
C ALA A 120 8.27 8.33 19.27
N PHE A 121 7.85 7.18 19.79
CA PHE A 121 6.45 6.98 20.20
C PHE A 121 6.08 7.77 21.45
N LYS A 122 6.98 7.96 22.41
CA LYS A 122 6.73 8.80 23.59
C LYS A 122 6.42 10.25 23.23
N LEU A 123 7.11 10.81 22.22
CA LEU A 123 6.79 12.15 21.71
C LEU A 123 5.37 12.22 21.16
N LEU A 124 4.94 11.21 20.38
CA LEU A 124 3.57 11.14 19.87
C LEU A 124 2.54 11.01 21.00
N LEU A 125 2.76 10.06 21.91
CA LEU A 125 1.85 9.79 23.03
C LEU A 125 1.67 11.01 23.94
N ASN A 126 2.75 11.76 24.22
CA ASN A 126 2.66 12.97 25.05
C ASN A 126 1.97 14.16 24.39
N SER A 127 1.90 14.13 23.06
CA SER A 127 1.20 15.12 22.25
C SER A 127 -0.24 14.74 21.94
N ASP A 128 -0.71 13.59 22.47
CA ASP A 128 -2.02 12.99 22.19
C ASP A 128 -2.29 12.90 20.67
N PHE A 129 -1.26 12.52 19.89
CA PHE A 129 -1.31 12.44 18.43
C PHE A 129 -1.79 13.71 17.73
N ASN A 130 -1.44 14.88 18.26
CA ASN A 130 -1.71 16.14 17.55
C ASN A 130 -1.13 16.10 16.12
N ARG A 131 -1.92 16.59 15.17
CA ARG A 131 -1.61 16.69 13.74
C ARG A 131 -0.18 17.16 13.44
N THR A 132 0.34 18.18 14.12
CA THR A 132 1.72 18.67 13.87
C THR A 132 2.77 17.61 14.17
N HIS A 133 2.61 16.87 15.27
CA HIS A 133 3.53 15.80 15.66
C HIS A 133 3.35 14.56 14.78
N LEU A 134 2.13 14.26 14.34
CA LEU A 134 1.87 13.20 13.36
C LEU A 134 2.54 13.50 12.01
N ILE A 135 2.43 14.73 11.50
CA ILE A 135 3.10 15.14 10.25
C ILE A 135 4.62 14.99 10.42
N LEU A 136 5.19 15.51 11.51
CA LEU A 136 6.62 15.40 11.76
C LEU A 136 7.07 13.94 11.86
N PHE A 137 6.34 13.10 12.61
CA PHE A 137 6.61 11.67 12.72
C PHE A 137 6.52 10.95 11.37
N SER A 138 5.55 11.33 10.53
CA SER A 138 5.41 10.79 9.18
C SER A 138 6.62 11.11 8.31
N GLN A 139 7.05 12.37 8.30
CA GLN A 139 8.16 12.87 7.48
C GLN A 139 9.54 12.41 7.98
N THR A 140 9.63 11.94 9.23
CA THR A 140 10.91 11.58 9.84
C THR A 140 11.04 10.10 10.17
N ILE A 141 10.09 9.51 10.89
CA ILE A 141 10.18 8.15 11.43
C ILE A 141 9.52 7.13 10.50
N LEU A 142 8.31 7.39 9.99
CA LEU A 142 7.63 6.43 9.10
C LEU A 142 8.31 6.26 7.74
N VAL A 143 9.17 7.19 7.34
CA VAL A 143 9.99 7.07 6.13
C VAL A 143 11.24 6.22 6.33
N ILE A 144 11.55 5.78 7.56
CA ILE A 144 12.66 4.86 7.82
C ILE A 144 12.23 3.46 7.34
N PRO A 145 12.96 2.81 6.43
CA PRO A 145 12.54 1.52 5.88
C PRO A 145 12.34 0.48 6.98
N THR A 146 11.24 -0.25 6.90
CA THR A 146 10.92 -1.40 7.77
C THR A 146 10.81 -1.08 9.27
N PHE A 147 10.73 0.20 9.64
CA PHE A 147 10.66 0.65 11.03
C PHE A 147 9.56 -0.04 11.83
N ILE A 148 8.34 -0.12 11.29
CA ILE A 148 7.20 -0.71 12.01
C ILE A 148 7.42 -2.20 12.30
N THR A 149 7.89 -2.97 11.31
CA THR A 149 8.23 -4.39 11.48
C THR A 149 9.37 -4.59 12.47
N MET A 150 10.44 -3.79 12.38
CA MET A 150 11.58 -3.87 13.29
C MET A 150 11.18 -3.55 14.74
N CYS A 151 10.29 -2.57 14.94
CA CYS A 151 9.76 -2.21 16.25
C CYS A 151 8.91 -3.34 16.84
N HIS A 152 8.03 -3.94 16.03
CA HIS A 152 7.19 -5.05 16.45
C HIS A 152 8.03 -6.26 16.87
N GLU A 153 9.05 -6.62 16.10
CA GLU A 153 9.99 -7.72 16.40
C GLU A 153 10.84 -7.45 17.65
N SER A 154 11.35 -6.23 17.80
CA SER A 154 12.26 -5.88 18.90
C SER A 154 11.55 -5.63 20.23
N SER A 155 10.31 -5.14 20.19
CA SER A 155 9.63 -4.64 21.39
C SER A 155 8.10 -4.70 21.28
N HIS A 156 7.57 -5.92 21.31
CA HIS A 156 6.13 -6.19 21.22
C HIS A 156 5.29 -5.40 22.23
N LYS A 157 5.74 -5.28 23.50
CA LYS A 157 5.01 -4.55 24.56
C LYS A 157 4.82 -3.06 24.22
N LEU A 158 5.89 -2.39 23.80
CA LEU A 158 5.85 -0.99 23.38
C LEU A 158 4.86 -0.81 22.23
N PHE A 159 4.97 -1.69 21.23
CA PHE A 159 4.13 -1.60 20.04
C PHE A 159 2.66 -1.84 20.36
N GLN A 160 2.33 -2.82 21.20
CA GLN A 160 0.97 -3.05 21.70
C GLN A 160 0.39 -1.82 22.41
N MET A 161 1.19 -1.14 23.24
CA MET A 161 0.73 0.09 23.89
C MET A 161 0.40 1.20 22.89
N VAL A 162 1.15 1.29 21.80
CA VAL A 162 0.91 2.28 20.74
C VAL A 162 -0.32 1.91 19.91
N CYS A 163 -0.52 0.63 19.60
CA CYS A 163 -1.74 0.14 18.94
C CYS A 163 -2.99 0.37 19.80
N GLN A 164 -2.92 0.16 21.12
CA GLN A 164 -4.00 0.47 22.06
C GLN A 164 -4.38 1.97 22.10
N LYS A 165 -3.52 2.82 21.54
CA LYS A 165 -3.74 4.27 21.41
C LYS A 165 -4.13 4.69 19.99
N ASP A 166 -4.55 3.72 19.17
CA ASP A 166 -5.10 3.90 17.83
C ASP A 166 -4.18 4.65 16.85
N LEU A 167 -2.85 4.42 16.92
CA LEU A 167 -1.90 5.05 15.98
C LEU A 167 -2.34 4.85 14.51
N PHE A 168 -2.82 3.64 14.18
CA PHE A 168 -3.31 3.33 12.83
C PHE A 168 -4.42 4.30 12.40
N ASN A 169 -5.46 4.46 13.20
CA ASN A 169 -6.60 5.33 12.86
C ASN A 169 -6.17 6.79 12.69
N HIS A 170 -5.31 7.30 13.58
CA HIS A 170 -4.80 8.67 13.47
C HIS A 170 -4.04 8.91 12.17
N LEU A 171 -3.18 7.98 11.76
CA LEU A 171 -2.43 8.07 10.51
C LEU A 171 -3.36 7.95 9.29
N ILE A 172 -4.23 6.95 9.26
CA ILE A 172 -5.12 6.70 8.13
C ILE A 172 -6.10 7.85 7.91
N CYS A 173 -6.70 8.40 8.97
CA CYS A 173 -7.57 9.58 8.87
C CYS A 173 -6.84 10.80 8.31
N MET A 174 -5.56 10.98 8.66
CA MET A 174 -4.76 12.11 8.18
C MET A 174 -4.36 11.94 6.71
N TYR A 175 -4.00 10.72 6.30
CA TYR A 175 -3.54 10.41 4.95
C TYR A 175 -4.67 10.19 3.94
N SER A 176 -5.87 9.80 4.39
CA SER A 176 -7.02 9.65 3.51
C SER A 176 -7.46 11.00 2.93
N ILE A 177 -7.23 12.11 3.62
CA ILE A 177 -7.57 13.45 3.10
C ILE A 177 -6.51 13.86 2.06
N LYS A 178 -6.93 14.05 0.80
CA LYS A 178 -6.01 14.28 -0.33
C LYS A 178 -5.16 15.54 -0.18
N GLU A 179 -5.75 16.67 0.21
CA GLU A 179 -5.03 17.95 0.39
C GLU A 179 -4.03 17.88 1.55
N SER A 180 -4.46 17.24 2.64
CA SER A 180 -3.63 16.94 3.81
C SER A 180 -2.41 16.12 3.43
N PHE A 181 -2.62 15.04 2.67
CA PHE A 181 -1.54 14.17 2.24
C PHE A 181 -0.62 14.84 1.22
N ALA A 182 -1.17 15.62 0.28
CA ALA A 182 -0.39 16.36 -0.70
C ALA A 182 0.64 17.28 -0.01
N SER A 183 0.19 18.12 0.93
CA SER A 183 1.08 19.00 1.71
C SER A 183 2.13 18.25 2.53
N LEU A 184 1.75 17.11 3.14
CA LEU A 184 2.70 16.26 3.87
C LEU A 184 3.78 15.70 2.95
N SER A 185 3.40 15.28 1.75
CA SER A 185 4.27 14.60 0.80
C SER A 185 5.29 15.51 0.12
N GLU A 186 5.10 16.83 0.13
CA GLU A 186 6.03 17.81 -0.46
C GLU A 186 7.45 17.71 0.11
N ASN A 187 7.56 17.37 1.40
CA ASN A 187 8.83 17.25 2.12
C ASN A 187 9.40 15.82 2.14
N ILE A 188 8.79 14.88 1.43
CA ILE A 188 9.19 13.46 1.43
C ILE A 188 9.66 13.09 0.03
N ASP A 189 10.85 12.51 -0.09
CA ASP A 189 11.31 12.00 -1.38
C ASP A 189 10.52 10.73 -1.78
N ILE A 190 10.50 10.39 -3.07
CA ILE A 190 9.70 9.25 -3.57
C ILE A 190 10.16 7.88 -3.02
N ILE A 191 11.43 7.71 -2.67
CA ILE A 191 11.93 6.46 -2.09
C ILE A 191 11.48 6.36 -0.62
N GLU A 192 11.62 7.44 0.13
CA GLU A 192 11.09 7.59 1.49
C GLU A 192 9.57 7.38 1.53
N LEU A 193 8.86 7.85 0.50
CA LEU A 193 7.43 7.62 0.35
C LEU A 193 7.10 6.13 0.15
N CYS A 194 7.95 5.36 -0.54
CA CYS A 194 7.82 3.91 -0.62
C CYS A 194 8.03 3.23 0.74
N TYR A 195 8.99 3.70 1.54
CA TYR A 195 9.18 3.16 2.88
C TYR A 195 8.04 3.48 3.82
N MET A 196 7.48 4.69 3.71
CA MET A 196 6.28 5.07 4.41
C MET A 196 5.10 4.19 4.02
N LEU A 197 4.90 3.91 2.73
CA LEU A 197 3.91 2.94 2.27
C LEU A 197 4.13 1.57 2.93
N GLY A 198 5.37 1.09 2.97
CA GLY A 198 5.71 -0.22 3.55
C GLY A 198 5.39 -0.31 5.03
N ASN A 199 5.71 0.74 5.77
CA ASN A 199 5.40 0.82 7.19
C ASN A 199 3.90 0.95 7.48
N ILE A 200 3.14 1.67 6.65
CA ILE A 200 1.67 1.74 6.78
C ILE A 200 1.03 0.39 6.49
N VAL A 201 1.51 -0.32 5.45
CA VAL A 201 1.05 -1.68 5.13
C VAL A 201 1.41 -2.66 6.23
N ALA A 202 2.62 -2.56 6.81
CA ALA A 202 3.01 -3.38 7.96
C ALA A 202 2.10 -3.12 9.17
N LEU A 203 1.79 -1.85 9.47
CA LEU A 203 0.88 -1.51 10.56
C LEU A 203 -0.52 -2.12 10.34
N ALA A 204 -1.04 -2.06 9.11
CA ALA A 204 -2.29 -2.69 8.73
C ALA A 204 -2.27 -4.23 8.89
N SER A 205 -1.13 -4.86 8.57
CA SER A 205 -0.99 -6.31 8.71
C SER A 205 -0.92 -6.80 10.17
N ILE A 206 -0.49 -5.93 11.09
CA ILE A 206 -0.39 -6.23 12.52
C ILE A 206 -1.73 -6.00 13.22
N ASP A 207 -2.43 -4.92 12.87
CA ASP A 207 -3.72 -4.54 13.48
C ASP A 207 -4.90 -4.81 12.54
N LEU A 208 -5.17 -6.11 12.30
CA LEU A 208 -6.22 -6.55 11.39
C LEU A 208 -7.62 -6.08 11.83
N SER A 209 -7.86 -5.99 13.15
CA SER A 209 -9.13 -5.49 13.71
C SER A 209 -9.42 -4.05 13.31
N GLN A 210 -8.43 -3.16 13.45
CA GLN A 210 -8.60 -1.76 13.05
C GLN A 210 -8.63 -1.61 11.53
N LEU A 211 -7.88 -2.44 10.80
CA LEU A 211 -7.93 -2.46 9.34
C LEU A 211 -9.33 -2.79 8.82
N GLU A 212 -10.02 -3.77 9.42
CA GLU A 212 -11.39 -4.13 9.05
C GLU A 212 -12.36 -2.96 9.27
N ALA A 213 -12.26 -2.27 10.41
CA ALA A 213 -13.05 -1.09 10.71
C ALA A 213 -12.76 0.10 9.77
N MET A 214 -11.51 0.26 9.35
CA MET A 214 -11.01 1.42 8.58
C MET A 214 -10.67 1.08 7.12
N LYS A 215 -11.26 0.02 6.56
CA LYS A 215 -10.98 -0.49 5.22
C LYS A 215 -11.05 0.60 4.13
N GLN A 216 -12.13 1.37 4.09
CA GLN A 216 -12.33 2.41 3.05
C GLN A 216 -11.33 3.58 3.18
N PRO A 217 -11.16 4.20 4.37
CA PRO A 217 -10.10 5.19 4.60
C PRO A 217 -8.70 4.67 4.26
N PHE A 218 -8.40 3.41 4.57
CA PHE A 218 -7.12 2.78 4.27
C PHE A 218 -6.86 2.68 2.77
N ILE A 219 -7.84 2.20 1.99
CA ILE A 219 -7.73 2.18 0.52
C ILE A 219 -7.51 3.59 -0.04
N HIS A 220 -8.20 4.59 0.50
CA HIS A 220 -8.05 5.98 0.05
C HIS A 220 -6.65 6.56 0.39
N CYS A 221 -6.11 6.21 1.57
CA CYS A 221 -4.73 6.50 1.94
C CYS A 221 -3.73 5.87 0.94
N LEU A 222 -3.89 4.59 0.62
CA LEU A 222 -3.03 3.92 -0.37
C LEU A 222 -3.12 4.60 -1.73
N PHE A 223 -4.32 5.00 -2.17
CA PHE A 223 -4.51 5.76 -3.40
C PHE A 223 -3.73 7.08 -3.41
N ASN A 224 -3.84 7.87 -2.35
CA ASN A 224 -3.15 9.15 -2.26
C ASN A 224 -1.63 8.98 -2.32
N ILE A 225 -1.07 7.98 -1.62
CA ILE A 225 0.36 7.65 -1.65
C ILE A 225 0.79 7.26 -3.06
N LEU A 226 0.06 6.34 -3.68
CA LEU A 226 0.34 5.83 -5.03
C LEU A 226 0.25 6.94 -6.09
N ASP A 227 -0.73 7.84 -5.99
CA ASP A 227 -0.87 8.96 -6.92
C ASP A 227 0.32 9.93 -6.86
N VAL A 228 0.83 10.22 -5.66
CA VAL A 228 2.05 11.02 -5.51
C VAL A 228 3.27 10.30 -6.06
N CYS A 229 3.40 8.99 -5.83
CA CYS A 229 4.47 8.18 -6.44
C CYS A 229 4.42 8.27 -7.97
N ARG A 230 3.25 8.09 -8.57
CA ARG A 230 3.06 8.14 -10.03
C ARG A 230 3.43 9.50 -10.62
N GLN A 231 3.05 10.60 -9.97
CA GLN A 231 3.38 11.95 -10.42
C GLN A 231 4.89 12.23 -10.44
N ARG A 232 5.66 11.50 -9.61
CA ARG A 232 7.11 11.70 -9.42
C ARG A 232 7.97 10.66 -10.16
N GLN A 233 7.37 9.60 -10.70
CA GLN A 233 8.05 8.65 -11.58
C GLN A 233 8.39 9.30 -12.93
N THR A 234 9.50 8.87 -13.55
CA THR A 234 9.76 9.20 -14.96
C THR A 234 9.06 8.16 -15.81
N THR A 235 7.93 8.51 -16.42
CA THR A 235 7.33 7.66 -17.45
C THR A 235 8.11 7.84 -18.76
N ASP A 236 8.60 6.76 -19.34
CA ASP A 236 9.24 6.75 -20.68
C ASP A 236 8.33 7.40 -21.76
N GLU A 237 7.01 7.39 -21.56
CA GLU A 237 6.03 8.02 -22.45
C GLU A 237 6.07 9.57 -22.45
N GLN A 238 6.67 10.21 -21.44
CA GLN A 238 6.80 11.67 -21.38
C GLN A 238 8.19 12.19 -21.80
N SER A 239 9.15 11.30 -22.05
CA SER A 239 10.53 11.65 -22.44
C SER A 239 10.76 11.75 -23.96
N GLY A 240 9.75 12.19 -24.71
CA GLY A 240 9.98 12.75 -26.07
C GLY A 240 10.79 14.05 -26.04
N LYS A 241 10.99 14.65 -24.85
CA LYS A 241 11.89 15.78 -24.63
C LYS A 241 13.05 15.32 -23.76
N GLN A 242 14.24 15.29 -24.33
CA GLN A 242 15.52 15.16 -23.63
C GLN A 242 15.63 16.24 -22.54
N THR A 243 15.13 15.97 -21.34
CA THR A 243 15.47 16.77 -20.17
C THR A 243 16.64 16.07 -19.49
N LYS A 244 17.75 16.81 -19.31
CA LYS A 244 19.00 16.40 -18.65
C LYS A 244 18.78 16.11 -17.14
N VAL A 245 17.74 15.38 -16.78
CA VAL A 245 17.42 15.00 -15.42
C VAL A 245 17.96 13.59 -15.22
N THR A 246 18.94 13.45 -14.33
CA THR A 246 19.49 12.13 -13.94
C THR A 246 18.35 11.27 -13.40
N SER A 247 18.02 10.18 -14.09
CA SER A 247 17.11 9.16 -13.59
C SER A 247 17.87 8.18 -12.71
N VAL A 248 17.24 7.74 -11.62
CA VAL A 248 17.77 6.71 -10.73
C VAL A 248 16.83 5.51 -10.79
N TRP A 249 17.38 4.31 -11.00
CA TRP A 249 16.58 3.09 -10.96
C TRP A 249 16.40 2.62 -9.52
N HIS A 250 15.19 2.19 -9.16
CA HIS A 250 14.82 1.67 -7.85
C HIS A 250 14.13 0.30 -7.97
N PRO A 251 14.51 -0.72 -7.17
CA PRO A 251 14.02 -2.10 -7.36
C PRO A 251 12.53 -2.35 -7.10
N ILE A 252 11.79 -1.34 -6.63
CA ILE A 252 10.34 -1.45 -6.36
C ILE A 252 9.52 -0.66 -7.37
N ILE A 253 10.01 0.51 -7.81
CA ILE A 253 9.23 1.50 -8.58
C ILE A 253 9.86 1.88 -9.93
N GLY A 254 10.94 1.21 -10.34
CA GLY A 254 11.61 1.46 -11.61
C GLY A 254 12.34 2.80 -11.66
N HIS A 255 12.26 3.51 -12.78
CA HIS A 255 12.96 4.77 -12.99
C HIS A 255 12.29 5.96 -12.30
N VAL A 256 13.10 6.69 -11.54
CA VAL A 256 12.70 7.80 -10.68
C VAL A 256 13.37 9.09 -11.10
N ARG A 257 12.64 10.21 -11.01
CA ARG A 257 13.15 11.54 -11.32
C ARG A 257 13.97 12.12 -10.15
N GLY A 258 15.18 12.59 -10.44
CA GLY A 258 15.94 13.47 -9.53
C GLY A 258 17.04 12.78 -8.73
N LYS A 259 17.66 13.54 -7.82
CA LYS A 259 18.68 13.03 -6.89
C LYS A 259 17.96 12.36 -5.74
N THR A 260 18.08 11.04 -5.64
CA THR A 260 17.63 10.29 -4.47
C THR A 260 18.73 10.24 -3.43
N SER A 261 18.37 10.04 -2.16
CA SER A 261 19.35 9.74 -1.12
C SER A 261 20.06 8.43 -1.48
N GLY A 262 21.33 8.52 -1.93
CA GLY A 262 22.07 7.37 -2.47
C GLY A 262 22.30 6.21 -1.49
N PHE A 263 21.91 6.38 -0.23
CA PHE A 263 22.05 5.42 0.86
C PHE A 263 21.27 4.11 0.62
N THR A 264 20.10 4.15 -0.03
CA THR A 264 19.18 3.02 0.01
C THR A 264 19.09 2.19 -1.27
N VAL A 265 19.45 2.76 -2.42
CA VAL A 265 19.47 2.02 -3.70
C VAL A 265 20.52 0.89 -3.66
N SER A 266 21.53 0.98 -2.79
CA SER A 266 22.62 0.01 -2.67
C SER A 266 22.33 -1.18 -1.72
N ASN A 267 21.33 -1.10 -0.82
CA ASN A 267 21.10 -2.14 0.18
C ASN A 267 19.92 -3.06 -0.18
N GLN A 268 20.23 -4.14 -0.92
CA GLN A 268 19.25 -5.11 -1.41
C GLN A 268 18.45 -5.80 -0.28
N GLU A 269 19.06 -6.04 0.88
CA GLU A 269 18.37 -6.71 2.00
C GLU A 269 17.22 -5.87 2.56
N ILE A 270 17.45 -4.56 2.72
CA ILE A 270 16.43 -3.61 3.18
C ILE A 270 15.28 -3.58 2.18
N VAL A 271 15.60 -3.48 0.88
CA VAL A 271 14.61 -3.50 -0.19
C VAL A 271 13.76 -4.77 -0.15
N GLN A 272 14.37 -5.95 0.04
CA GLN A 272 13.62 -7.20 0.15
C GLN A 272 12.68 -7.22 1.35
N ARG A 273 13.10 -6.67 2.50
CA ARG A 273 12.23 -6.55 3.68
C ARG A 273 11.04 -5.62 3.42
N VAL A 274 11.23 -4.51 2.68
CA VAL A 274 10.12 -3.65 2.26
C VAL A 274 9.17 -4.38 1.31
N ILE A 275 9.68 -5.18 0.38
CA ILE A 275 8.85 -6.02 -0.50
C ILE A 275 8.02 -7.02 0.31
N ILE A 276 8.57 -7.61 1.38
CA ILE A 276 7.82 -8.49 2.29
C ILE A 276 6.64 -7.75 2.93
N GLN A 277 6.81 -6.48 3.33
CA GLN A 277 5.70 -5.69 3.86
C GLN A 277 4.59 -5.54 2.79
N TYR A 278 4.97 -5.20 1.55
CA TYR A 278 4.00 -5.02 0.46
C TYR A 278 3.22 -6.28 0.11
N LYS A 279 3.80 -7.47 0.29
CA LYS A 279 3.14 -8.75 -0.01
C LYS A 279 1.80 -8.92 0.70
N PHE A 280 1.57 -8.23 1.81
CA PHE A 280 0.26 -8.19 2.46
C PHE A 280 -0.84 -7.69 1.51
N LEU A 281 -0.58 -6.69 0.66
CA LEU A 281 -1.57 -6.07 -0.25
C LEU A 281 -2.12 -7.03 -1.32
N TRP A 282 -1.45 -8.14 -1.59
CA TRP A 282 -1.92 -9.18 -2.50
C TRP A 282 -1.94 -10.56 -1.82
N SER A 283 -1.92 -10.58 -0.49
CA SER A 283 -2.13 -11.80 0.28
C SER A 283 -3.58 -12.26 0.16
N LYS A 284 -3.81 -13.57 0.30
CA LYS A 284 -5.17 -14.14 0.30
C LYS A 284 -6.09 -13.47 1.34
N LEU A 285 -5.55 -13.14 2.52
CA LEU A 285 -6.30 -12.46 3.59
C LEU A 285 -6.81 -11.08 3.14
N PHE A 286 -5.91 -10.24 2.64
CA PHE A 286 -6.28 -8.87 2.25
C PHE A 286 -7.18 -8.86 1.01
N VAL A 287 -6.89 -9.70 0.02
CA VAL A 287 -7.72 -9.78 -1.20
C VAL A 287 -9.13 -10.27 -0.86
N ASN A 288 -9.26 -11.32 -0.03
CA ASN A 288 -10.57 -11.79 0.43
C ASN A 288 -11.31 -10.71 1.22
N MET A 289 -10.63 -9.98 2.11
CA MET A 289 -11.21 -8.84 2.81
C MET A 289 -11.73 -7.79 1.83
N LEU A 290 -10.97 -7.45 0.78
CA LEU A 290 -11.38 -6.44 -0.20
C LEU A 290 -12.60 -6.90 -1.02
N PHE A 291 -12.56 -8.12 -1.54
CA PHE A 291 -13.56 -8.68 -2.46
C PHE A 291 -14.66 -9.52 -1.79
N GLU A 292 -14.78 -9.47 -0.47
CA GLU A 292 -15.78 -10.22 0.30
C GLU A 292 -17.22 -10.06 -0.21
N SER A 293 -17.53 -8.87 -0.75
CA SER A 293 -18.85 -8.56 -1.29
C SER A 293 -19.19 -9.27 -2.61
N ILE A 294 -18.20 -9.89 -3.28
CA ILE A 294 -18.42 -10.66 -4.49
C ILE A 294 -18.70 -12.13 -4.12
N PRO A 295 -19.84 -12.70 -4.54
CA PRO A 295 -20.14 -14.10 -4.27
C PRO A 295 -19.07 -15.01 -4.87
N THR A 296 -18.41 -15.81 -4.03
CA THR A 296 -17.53 -16.88 -4.52
C THR A 296 -18.37 -18.08 -4.92
N THR A 297 -18.29 -18.47 -6.19
CA THR A 297 -18.81 -19.76 -6.62
C THR A 297 -17.64 -20.73 -6.65
N SER A 298 -17.67 -21.71 -5.74
CA SER A 298 -16.80 -22.87 -5.84
C SER A 298 -17.11 -23.57 -7.17
N LEU A 299 -16.17 -23.54 -8.11
CA LEU A 299 -16.18 -24.37 -9.30
C LEU A 299 -16.03 -25.83 -8.82
N GLY A 300 -17.17 -26.53 -8.66
CA GLY A 300 -17.20 -27.95 -8.32
C GLY A 300 -17.21 -28.28 -6.82
N ASN A 301 -18.41 -28.40 -6.25
CA ASN A 301 -18.71 -29.38 -5.20
C ASN A 301 -20.18 -29.78 -5.36
N GLN A 302 -20.44 -30.70 -6.30
CA GLN A 302 -21.63 -31.53 -6.25
C GLN A 302 -21.33 -32.73 -5.34
N SER A 303 -21.41 -32.52 -4.04
CA SER A 303 -21.59 -33.60 -3.08
C SER A 303 -22.39 -33.09 -1.88
N SER A 304 -23.65 -33.54 -1.82
CA SER A 304 -24.51 -33.71 -0.64
C SER A 304 -24.62 -32.57 0.40
N SER A 305 -25.79 -31.92 0.35
CA SER A 305 -26.69 -31.53 1.45
C SER A 305 -26.24 -30.57 2.57
N THR A 306 -27.13 -29.57 2.76
CA THR A 306 -27.44 -28.79 3.98
C THR A 306 -26.48 -27.71 4.47
N ALA A 307 -26.29 -26.65 3.65
CA ALA A 307 -26.10 -25.27 4.12
C ALA A 307 -26.29 -24.27 2.95
N LYS A 308 -27.53 -24.07 2.48
CA LYS A 308 -27.83 -23.09 1.40
C LYS A 308 -29.09 -22.30 1.74
N LYS A 309 -28.99 -21.26 2.56
CA LYS A 309 -30.06 -20.26 2.69
C LYS A 309 -29.57 -18.81 2.54
N GLU A 310 -28.30 -18.50 2.81
CA GLU A 310 -27.81 -17.11 2.70
C GLU A 310 -27.27 -16.72 1.32
N THR A 311 -26.67 -17.65 0.55
CA THR A 311 -26.15 -17.37 -0.80
C THR A 311 -27.23 -17.01 -1.83
N ASN A 312 -28.48 -17.45 -1.62
CA ASN A 312 -29.57 -17.22 -2.56
C ASN A 312 -30.12 -15.79 -2.51
N ILE A 313 -29.93 -15.05 -1.42
CA ILE A 313 -30.47 -13.69 -1.27
C ILE A 313 -29.63 -12.69 -2.07
N ILE A 314 -28.31 -12.84 -2.08
CA ILE A 314 -27.39 -11.95 -2.82
C ILE A 314 -27.46 -12.27 -4.32
N ARG A 315 -27.53 -13.54 -4.71
CA ARG A 315 -27.73 -13.95 -6.11
C ARG A 315 -29.06 -13.42 -6.67
N ALA A 316 -30.13 -13.48 -5.87
CA ALA A 316 -31.43 -12.89 -6.22
C ALA A 316 -31.39 -11.34 -6.23
N LYS A 317 -30.54 -10.69 -5.43
CA LYS A 317 -30.29 -9.23 -5.54
C LYS A 317 -29.53 -8.88 -6.81
N PHE A 318 -28.49 -9.63 -7.19
CA PHE A 318 -27.77 -9.48 -8.46
C PHE A 318 -28.71 -9.68 -9.67
N GLU A 319 -29.49 -10.76 -9.69
CA GLU A 319 -30.46 -11.01 -10.77
C GLU A 319 -31.54 -9.91 -10.86
N LYS A 320 -32.01 -9.38 -9.72
CA LYS A 320 -32.96 -8.24 -9.70
C LYS A 320 -32.33 -6.90 -10.09
N LEU A 321 -31.03 -6.71 -9.87
CA LEU A 321 -30.31 -5.47 -10.18
C LEU A 321 -30.09 -5.30 -11.70
N PHE A 322 -29.83 -6.39 -12.42
CA PHE A 322 -29.47 -6.36 -13.85
C PHE A 322 -30.60 -6.70 -14.84
N HIS A 323 -31.78 -7.15 -14.37
CA HIS A 323 -32.95 -7.39 -15.24
C HIS A 323 -33.86 -6.17 -15.46
N SER A 324 -33.46 -4.98 -14.99
CA SER A 324 -34.21 -3.73 -15.18
C SER A 324 -33.65 -2.93 -16.36
N LYS A 325 -34.53 -2.50 -17.29
CA LYS A 325 -34.23 -1.95 -18.63
C LYS A 325 -33.38 -0.66 -18.71
N THR A 326 -32.86 -0.12 -17.60
CA THR A 326 -32.03 1.10 -17.55
C THR A 326 -30.68 0.81 -16.90
N THR A 327 -29.78 0.16 -17.64
CA THR A 327 -28.50 -0.38 -17.14
C THR A 327 -27.37 0.65 -17.06
N THR A 328 -27.38 1.71 -17.88
CA THR A 328 -26.30 2.72 -17.93
C THR A 328 -26.24 3.60 -16.68
N ASP A 329 -27.40 4.03 -16.16
CA ASP A 329 -27.47 4.88 -14.95
C ASP A 329 -27.29 4.07 -13.65
N LYS A 330 -27.35 2.74 -13.73
CA LYS A 330 -27.16 1.81 -12.59
C LYS A 330 -25.73 1.34 -12.41
N LEU A 331 -25.00 1.12 -13.51
CA LEU A 331 -23.54 0.86 -13.48
C LEU A 331 -22.76 2.00 -12.81
N THR A 332 -23.30 3.22 -12.83
CA THR A 332 -22.73 4.40 -12.20
C THR A 332 -23.22 4.65 -10.76
N SER A 333 -24.39 4.11 -10.36
CA SER A 333 -25.02 4.40 -9.06
C SER A 333 -25.01 3.25 -8.05
N ASP A 334 -24.72 2.02 -8.48
CA ASP A 334 -24.68 0.85 -7.58
C ASP A 334 -23.43 0.85 -6.69
N GLU A 335 -23.64 0.78 -5.37
CA GLU A 335 -22.59 0.84 -4.36
C GLU A 335 -21.60 -0.34 -4.45
N LEU A 336 -22.11 -1.54 -4.78
CA LEU A 336 -21.27 -2.72 -4.98
C LEU A 336 -20.37 -2.54 -6.21
N THR A 337 -20.94 -2.12 -7.34
CA THR A 337 -20.19 -1.84 -8.56
C THR A 337 -19.11 -0.77 -8.34
N GLN A 338 -19.44 0.33 -7.65
CA GLN A 338 -18.46 1.36 -7.30
C GLN A 338 -17.35 0.82 -6.40
N SER A 339 -17.69 0.02 -5.38
CA SER A 339 -16.70 -0.56 -4.47
C SER A 339 -15.72 -1.48 -5.22
N ILE A 340 -16.24 -2.38 -6.07
CA ILE A 340 -15.40 -3.29 -6.87
C ILE A 340 -14.52 -2.49 -7.82
N CYS A 341 -15.08 -1.51 -8.54
CA CYS A 341 -14.31 -0.66 -9.43
C CYS A 341 -13.19 0.07 -8.68
N ARG A 342 -13.45 0.61 -7.48
CA ARG A 342 -12.41 1.24 -6.64
C ARG A 342 -11.30 0.27 -6.29
N ILE A 343 -11.62 -0.97 -5.89
CA ILE A 343 -10.62 -1.99 -5.58
C ILE A 343 -9.80 -2.35 -6.82
N THR A 344 -10.44 -2.51 -7.98
CA THR A 344 -9.72 -2.84 -9.20
C THR A 344 -8.87 -1.68 -9.71
N THR A 345 -9.33 -0.44 -9.59
CA THR A 345 -8.53 0.77 -9.84
C THR A 345 -7.31 0.80 -8.91
N PHE A 346 -7.46 0.40 -7.64
CA PHE A 346 -6.34 0.31 -6.71
C PHE A 346 -5.29 -0.68 -7.21
N TYR A 347 -5.68 -1.91 -7.55
CA TYR A 347 -4.75 -2.91 -8.09
C TYR A 347 -4.15 -2.50 -9.44
N GLN A 348 -4.90 -1.83 -10.31
CA GLN A 348 -4.37 -1.26 -11.55
C GLN A 348 -3.27 -0.24 -11.29
N LYS A 349 -3.52 0.72 -10.39
CA LYS A 349 -2.49 1.69 -10.01
C LYS A 349 -1.28 1.01 -9.36
N LEU A 350 -1.51 0.04 -8.48
CA LEU A 350 -0.46 -0.71 -7.82
C LEU A 350 0.47 -1.39 -8.84
N ILE A 351 -0.09 -2.06 -9.84
CA ILE A 351 0.67 -2.74 -10.91
C ILE A 351 1.37 -1.75 -11.84
N GLN A 352 0.78 -0.58 -12.09
CA GLN A 352 1.39 0.47 -12.92
C GLN A 352 2.58 1.14 -12.22
N ILE A 353 2.51 1.34 -10.90
CA ILE A 353 3.53 2.05 -10.13
C ILE A 353 4.64 1.09 -9.68
N LEU A 354 4.28 -0.10 -9.19
CA LEU A 354 5.24 -1.10 -8.73
C LEU A 354 5.70 -1.99 -9.90
N THR A 355 6.32 -1.37 -10.90
CA THR A 355 6.66 -2.02 -12.19
C THR A 355 7.48 -3.29 -12.02
N GLU A 356 8.45 -3.29 -11.10
CA GLU A 356 9.32 -4.43 -10.80
C GLU A 356 8.59 -5.56 -10.06
N LEU A 357 7.48 -5.25 -9.36
CA LEU A 357 6.67 -6.22 -8.63
C LEU A 357 5.41 -6.64 -9.39
N ARG A 358 5.17 -6.06 -10.58
CA ARG A 358 3.99 -6.33 -11.43
C ARG A 358 3.71 -7.82 -11.59
N LEU A 359 4.73 -8.60 -11.95
CA LEU A 359 4.56 -10.05 -12.17
C LEU A 359 4.20 -10.78 -10.88
N GLN A 360 4.80 -10.40 -9.74
CA GLN A 360 4.50 -11.01 -8.44
C GLN A 360 3.05 -10.72 -8.02
N ILE A 361 2.58 -9.49 -8.23
CA ILE A 361 1.21 -9.09 -7.94
C ILE A 361 0.23 -9.87 -8.83
N LEU A 362 0.45 -9.91 -10.14
CA LEU A 362 -0.41 -10.64 -11.07
C LEU A 362 -0.46 -12.14 -10.78
N CYS A 363 0.69 -12.75 -10.47
CA CYS A 363 0.78 -14.15 -10.05
C CYS A 363 -0.05 -14.41 -8.79
N ALA A 364 0.17 -13.61 -7.73
CA ALA A 364 -0.50 -13.82 -6.46
C ALA A 364 -2.01 -13.57 -6.51
N LEU A 365 -2.49 -12.67 -7.37
CA LEU A 365 -3.93 -12.43 -7.56
C LEU A 365 -4.56 -13.51 -8.44
N SER A 366 -3.89 -13.93 -9.51
CA SER A 366 -4.47 -14.86 -10.49
C SER A 366 -4.61 -16.28 -9.95
N LEU A 367 -3.68 -16.71 -9.09
CA LEU A 367 -3.70 -18.05 -8.50
C LEU A 367 -4.65 -18.18 -7.31
N GLN A 368 -5.41 -17.14 -6.95
CA GLN A 368 -6.44 -17.23 -5.92
C GLN A 368 -7.71 -17.87 -6.48
N ASP A 369 -8.01 -19.09 -6.02
CA ASP A 369 -9.01 -20.01 -6.55
C ASP A 369 -10.35 -19.38 -6.98
N SER A 370 -10.88 -18.45 -6.18
CA SER A 370 -12.20 -17.88 -6.43
C SER A 370 -12.19 -16.51 -7.09
N LEU A 371 -11.07 -15.76 -7.10
CA LEU A 371 -11.08 -14.34 -7.49
C LEU A 371 -11.47 -14.17 -8.97
N ILE A 372 -10.81 -14.90 -9.87
CA ILE A 372 -11.03 -14.76 -11.32
C ILE A 372 -12.45 -15.19 -11.70
N SER A 373 -12.93 -16.32 -11.16
CA SER A 373 -14.30 -16.78 -11.37
C SER A 373 -15.32 -15.74 -10.88
N SER A 374 -15.08 -15.15 -9.71
CA SER A 374 -15.96 -14.14 -9.12
C SER A 374 -15.99 -12.84 -9.94
N LEU A 375 -14.83 -12.37 -10.40
CA LEU A 375 -14.73 -11.21 -11.29
C LEU A 375 -15.38 -11.46 -12.65
N TRP A 376 -15.23 -12.67 -13.21
CA TRP A 376 -15.88 -13.05 -14.44
C TRP A 376 -17.40 -13.06 -14.30
N GLN A 377 -17.94 -13.64 -13.23
CA GLN A 377 -19.38 -13.64 -12.97
C GLN A 377 -19.93 -12.22 -12.80
N PHE A 378 -19.18 -11.37 -12.11
CA PHE A 378 -19.52 -9.96 -12.00
C PHE A 378 -19.64 -9.30 -13.38
N LEU A 379 -18.63 -9.48 -14.25
CA LEU A 379 -18.64 -8.96 -15.62
C LEU A 379 -19.78 -9.53 -16.47
N ASN A 380 -20.01 -10.84 -16.39
CA ASN A 380 -21.05 -11.52 -17.16
C ASN A 380 -22.45 -11.01 -16.78
N ASN A 381 -22.66 -10.66 -15.51
CA ASN A 381 -23.93 -10.15 -15.02
C ASN A 381 -24.22 -8.69 -15.42
N ILE A 382 -23.26 -7.95 -15.98
CA ILE A 382 -23.48 -6.54 -16.39
C ILE A 382 -24.61 -6.41 -17.43
N GLY A 383 -24.79 -7.42 -18.28
CA GLY A 383 -25.87 -7.44 -19.27
C GLY A 383 -25.89 -8.72 -20.11
N SER A 384 -26.88 -8.85 -21.00
CA SER A 384 -27.14 -10.07 -21.79
C SER A 384 -26.04 -10.49 -22.79
N THR A 385 -25.01 -9.65 -22.96
CA THR A 385 -23.81 -9.91 -23.77
C THR A 385 -22.53 -9.56 -22.99
N CYS A 386 -22.49 -9.95 -21.71
CA CYS A 386 -21.43 -9.55 -20.76
C CYS A 386 -21.24 -8.01 -20.70
N GLY A 387 -22.34 -7.27 -20.89
CA GLY A 387 -22.32 -5.80 -20.91
C GLY A 387 -21.65 -5.15 -22.12
N LEU A 388 -21.42 -5.86 -23.24
CA LEU A 388 -20.73 -5.32 -24.41
C LEU A 388 -21.33 -3.99 -24.90
N LYS A 389 -22.65 -3.94 -25.09
CA LYS A 389 -23.35 -2.75 -25.59
C LYS A 389 -23.25 -1.59 -24.60
N GLU A 390 -23.39 -1.88 -23.31
CA GLU A 390 -23.31 -0.91 -22.22
C GLU A 390 -21.91 -0.33 -22.10
N LEU A 391 -20.87 -1.17 -22.09
CA LEU A 391 -19.47 -0.75 -21.99
C LEU A 391 -19.02 0.05 -23.22
N LEU A 392 -19.46 -0.33 -24.43
CA LEU A 392 -19.18 0.44 -25.64
C LEU A 392 -19.85 1.82 -25.61
N LYS A 393 -21.12 1.91 -25.17
CA LYS A 393 -21.79 3.20 -24.97
C LYS A 393 -21.04 4.09 -23.98
N ILE A 394 -20.60 3.51 -22.85
CA ILE A 394 -19.78 4.21 -21.85
C ILE A 394 -18.49 4.72 -22.48
N TYR A 395 -17.80 3.91 -23.30
CA TYR A 395 -16.58 4.32 -24.00
C TYR A 395 -16.83 5.42 -25.06
N GLU A 396 -17.95 5.35 -25.78
CA GLU A 396 -18.34 6.31 -26.81
C GLU A 396 -18.68 7.69 -26.21
N MET A 397 -19.42 7.71 -25.10
CA MET A 397 -19.85 8.91 -24.38
C MET A 397 -18.69 9.61 -23.65
N ASN A 398 -17.76 8.83 -23.09
CA ASN A 398 -16.65 9.33 -22.29
C ASN A 398 -15.42 9.69 -23.15
N LYS A 399 -15.53 10.76 -23.94
CA LYS A 399 -14.41 11.25 -24.76
C LYS A 399 -13.25 11.82 -23.93
N GLU A 400 -13.52 12.32 -22.72
CA GLU A 400 -12.52 12.97 -21.85
C GLU A 400 -12.38 12.31 -20.47
N ASN A 401 -13.40 11.59 -19.99
CA ASN A 401 -13.44 11.05 -18.62
C ASN A 401 -13.35 9.53 -18.59
N TYR A 402 -12.20 8.98 -18.19
CA TYR A 402 -12.01 7.54 -18.03
C TYR A 402 -12.99 6.95 -16.98
N HIS A 403 -13.79 5.95 -17.37
CA HIS A 403 -14.71 5.29 -16.44
C HIS A 403 -14.03 4.14 -15.67
N PRO A 404 -14.12 4.07 -14.32
CA PRO A 404 -13.44 3.05 -13.50
C PRO A 404 -13.76 1.59 -13.84
N ILE A 405 -14.90 1.31 -14.48
CA ILE A 405 -15.23 -0.04 -14.97
C ILE A 405 -14.18 -0.60 -15.94
N PHE A 406 -13.46 0.28 -16.64
CA PHE A 406 -12.39 -0.13 -17.54
C PHE A 406 -11.15 -0.59 -16.77
N ASP A 407 -10.90 -0.13 -15.53
CA ASP A 407 -9.83 -0.65 -14.69
C ASP A 407 -10.15 -2.09 -14.25
N LEU A 408 -11.42 -2.37 -13.96
CA LEU A 408 -11.90 -3.72 -13.68
C LEU A 408 -11.66 -4.64 -14.88
N LEU A 409 -12.08 -4.21 -16.07
CA LEU A 409 -11.89 -4.99 -17.29
C LEU A 409 -10.40 -5.19 -17.61
N GLN A 410 -9.57 -4.16 -17.45
CA GLN A 410 -8.12 -4.26 -17.61
C GLN A 410 -7.50 -5.22 -16.59
N LEU A 411 -7.90 -5.16 -15.32
CA LEU A 411 -7.37 -6.05 -14.29
C LEU A 411 -7.71 -7.49 -14.62
N PHE A 412 -8.97 -7.76 -14.92
CA PHE A 412 -9.41 -9.09 -15.33
C PHE A 412 -8.61 -9.59 -16.55
N CYS A 413 -8.45 -8.77 -17.59
CA CYS A 413 -7.67 -9.16 -18.77
C CYS A 413 -6.19 -9.42 -18.45
N ASN A 414 -5.56 -8.63 -17.58
CA ASN A 414 -4.17 -8.85 -17.17
C ASN A 414 -4.02 -10.17 -16.39
N LEU A 415 -4.95 -10.47 -15.47
CA LEU A 415 -4.96 -11.72 -14.72
C LEU A 415 -5.18 -12.93 -15.62
N CYS A 416 -6.16 -12.84 -16.54
CA CYS A 416 -6.44 -13.90 -17.51
C CYS A 416 -5.29 -14.09 -18.51
N SER A 417 -4.57 -13.03 -18.89
CA SER A 417 -3.38 -13.15 -19.75
C SER A 417 -2.27 -13.92 -19.04
N TYR A 418 -2.06 -13.65 -17.75
CA TYR A 418 -1.09 -14.39 -16.94
C TYR A 418 -1.52 -15.87 -16.76
N LEU A 419 -2.79 -16.14 -16.44
CA LEU A 419 -3.27 -17.53 -16.39
C LEU A 419 -3.11 -18.24 -17.73
N ALA A 420 -3.50 -17.58 -18.82
CA ALA A 420 -3.40 -18.14 -20.17
C ALA A 420 -1.96 -18.36 -20.62
N THR A 421 -0.94 -17.84 -19.93
CA THR A 421 0.46 -18.18 -20.21
C THR A 421 1.01 -19.26 -19.28
N VAL A 422 0.54 -19.33 -18.03
CA VAL A 422 1.07 -20.25 -17.01
C VAL A 422 0.36 -21.60 -16.96
N LEU A 423 -0.96 -21.64 -17.19
CA LEU A 423 -1.73 -22.89 -17.16
C LEU A 423 -1.26 -23.81 -18.29
N ASP A 424 -1.01 -25.08 -17.97
CA ASP A 424 -0.72 -26.10 -18.96
C ASP A 424 -2.00 -26.61 -19.65
N GLU A 425 -1.86 -27.59 -20.54
CA GLU A 425 -3.01 -28.15 -21.28
C GLU A 425 -3.93 -29.02 -20.40
N GLU A 426 -3.41 -29.60 -19.33
CA GLU A 426 -4.20 -30.43 -18.42
C GLU A 426 -5.06 -29.55 -17.53
N GLU A 427 -4.45 -28.55 -16.88
CA GLU A 427 -5.13 -27.59 -16.00
C GLU A 427 -6.22 -26.79 -16.76
N MET A 428 -5.95 -26.36 -17.99
CA MET A 428 -6.90 -25.55 -18.77
C MET A 428 -8.02 -26.37 -19.41
N TYR A 429 -7.71 -27.48 -20.09
CA TYR A 429 -8.70 -28.19 -20.91
C TYR A 429 -9.39 -29.34 -20.18
N LYS A 430 -8.71 -30.01 -19.25
CA LYS A 430 -9.30 -31.14 -18.51
C LYS A 430 -9.83 -30.68 -17.16
N GLU A 431 -8.97 -30.08 -16.35
CA GLU A 431 -9.35 -29.64 -15.00
C GLU A 431 -10.24 -28.39 -15.01
N GLN A 432 -10.11 -27.56 -16.06
CA GLN A 432 -10.80 -26.27 -16.18
C GLN A 432 -10.61 -25.40 -14.94
N LYS A 433 -9.36 -25.34 -14.47
CA LYS A 433 -8.94 -24.64 -13.27
C LYS A 433 -9.19 -23.13 -13.45
N TYR A 434 -9.78 -22.48 -12.43
CA TYR A 434 -10.17 -21.06 -12.38
C TYR A 434 -11.31 -20.60 -13.32
N LEU A 435 -11.38 -21.09 -14.56
CA LEU A 435 -12.41 -20.74 -15.55
C LEU A 435 -12.76 -21.94 -16.44
N THR A 436 -14.04 -22.09 -16.76
CA THR A 436 -14.51 -23.12 -17.69
C THR A 436 -14.16 -22.79 -19.14
N LEU A 437 -14.09 -23.80 -20.00
CA LEU A 437 -13.89 -23.61 -21.45
C LEU A 437 -14.99 -22.75 -22.07
N GLU A 438 -16.23 -22.90 -21.59
CA GLU A 438 -17.35 -22.05 -21.99
C GLU A 438 -17.11 -20.58 -21.61
N SER A 439 -16.58 -20.32 -20.43
CA SER A 439 -16.22 -18.95 -20.00
C SER A 439 -15.13 -18.35 -20.88
N TRP A 440 -14.09 -19.12 -21.21
CA TRP A 440 -13.04 -18.69 -22.15
C TRP A 440 -13.59 -18.40 -23.55
N SER A 441 -14.52 -19.21 -24.04
CA SER A 441 -15.20 -19.00 -25.32
C SER A 441 -16.06 -17.74 -25.30
N GLN A 442 -16.96 -17.58 -24.32
CA GLN A 442 -17.79 -16.39 -24.18
C GLN A 442 -16.95 -15.11 -24.08
N PHE A 443 -15.88 -15.14 -23.28
CA PHE A 443 -15.03 -13.97 -23.09
C PHE A 443 -14.20 -13.63 -24.32
N SER A 444 -13.67 -14.61 -25.05
CA SER A 444 -12.96 -14.35 -26.31
C SER A 444 -13.88 -13.76 -27.38
N LEU A 445 -15.16 -14.16 -27.43
CA LEU A 445 -16.15 -13.54 -28.31
C LEU A 445 -16.38 -12.06 -27.93
N PHE A 446 -16.55 -11.79 -26.64
CA PHE A 446 -16.67 -10.43 -26.11
C PHE A 446 -15.46 -9.58 -26.50
N LEU A 447 -14.24 -10.07 -26.26
CA LEU A 447 -13.01 -9.34 -26.59
C LEU A 447 -12.89 -9.07 -28.09
N ASN A 448 -13.20 -10.06 -28.94
CA ASN A 448 -13.14 -9.92 -30.39
C ASN A 448 -14.05 -8.77 -30.88
N GLN A 449 -15.30 -8.77 -30.40
CA GLN A 449 -16.28 -7.73 -30.75
C GLN A 449 -15.91 -6.37 -30.15
N PHE A 450 -15.48 -6.33 -28.89
CA PHE A 450 -15.14 -5.08 -28.21
C PHE A 450 -13.92 -4.40 -28.83
N VAL A 451 -12.84 -5.16 -29.05
CA VAL A 451 -11.60 -4.64 -29.66
C VAL A 451 -11.86 -4.13 -31.07
N TYR A 452 -12.61 -4.87 -31.89
CA TYR A 452 -12.98 -4.39 -33.22
C TYR A 452 -13.76 -3.07 -33.16
N ARG A 453 -14.74 -2.97 -32.26
CA ARG A 453 -15.52 -1.74 -32.07
C ARG A 453 -14.69 -0.59 -31.56
N LEU A 454 -13.73 -0.81 -30.66
CA LEU A 454 -12.77 0.21 -30.24
C LEU A 454 -11.97 0.76 -31.42
N ILE A 455 -11.41 -0.12 -32.26
CA ILE A 455 -10.66 0.29 -33.45
C ILE A 455 -11.54 1.14 -34.36
N ARG A 456 -12.78 0.69 -34.61
CA ARG A 456 -13.75 1.41 -35.44
C ARG A 456 -14.10 2.78 -34.87
N ILE A 457 -14.38 2.88 -33.56
CA ILE A 457 -14.69 4.14 -32.89
C ILE A 457 -13.52 5.11 -32.99
N GLU A 458 -12.28 4.65 -32.74
CA GLU A 458 -11.09 5.50 -32.84
C GLU A 458 -10.78 5.94 -34.28
N PHE A 459 -11.07 5.08 -35.26
CA PHE A 459 -11.00 5.40 -36.68
C PHE A 459 -12.04 6.46 -37.06
N GLU A 460 -13.31 6.29 -36.66
CA GLU A 460 -14.37 7.27 -36.89
C GLU A 460 -14.08 8.61 -36.20
N ARG A 461 -13.44 8.59 -35.02
CA ARG A 461 -13.01 9.80 -34.27
C ARG A 461 -11.80 10.50 -34.89
N THR A 462 -11.01 9.82 -35.73
CA THR A 462 -9.72 10.34 -36.19
C THR A 462 -9.55 10.11 -37.69
N ILE A 463 -9.83 11.15 -38.49
CA ILE A 463 -9.82 11.11 -39.97
C ILE A 463 -8.39 10.94 -40.57
N THR A 464 -7.34 10.92 -39.75
CA THR A 464 -5.92 10.92 -40.20
C THR A 464 -5.11 9.73 -39.70
N THR A 465 -3.90 9.56 -40.24
CA THR A 465 -2.84 8.57 -39.93
C THR A 465 -2.45 8.40 -38.44
N SER A 466 -3.11 9.12 -37.53
CA SER A 466 -2.88 9.10 -36.08
C SER A 466 -3.69 8.05 -35.30
N VAL A 467 -4.56 7.27 -35.96
CA VAL A 467 -5.33 6.18 -35.32
C VAL A 467 -4.41 5.15 -34.67
N LYS A 468 -3.36 4.71 -35.38
CA LYS A 468 -2.40 3.73 -34.86
C LYS A 468 -1.71 4.24 -33.59
N LEU A 469 -1.23 5.49 -33.60
CA LEU A 469 -0.60 6.11 -32.43
C LEU A 469 -1.57 6.27 -31.25
N LYS A 470 -2.85 6.60 -31.50
CA LYS A 470 -3.86 6.68 -30.43
C LYS A 470 -4.16 5.31 -29.81
N LEU A 471 -4.30 4.27 -30.63
CA LEU A 471 -4.51 2.90 -30.14
C LEU A 471 -3.27 2.38 -29.39
N GLU A 472 -2.07 2.68 -29.91
CA GLU A 472 -0.80 2.40 -29.24
C GLU A 472 -0.59 3.23 -27.97
N ASN A 473 -1.37 4.26 -27.70
CA ASN A 473 -1.36 4.98 -26.43
C ASN A 473 -2.53 4.60 -25.52
N ASN A 474 -3.49 3.81 -26.02
CA ASN A 474 -4.65 3.39 -25.28
C ASN A 474 -4.36 2.10 -24.49
N GLN A 475 -4.16 2.24 -23.18
CA GLN A 475 -3.85 1.11 -22.30
C GLN A 475 -4.97 0.05 -22.23
N LEU A 476 -6.23 0.47 -22.38
CA LEU A 476 -7.37 -0.45 -22.44
C LEU A 476 -7.21 -1.34 -23.68
N TYR A 477 -7.04 -0.72 -24.85
CA TYR A 477 -6.86 -1.45 -26.12
C TYR A 477 -5.70 -2.44 -26.03
N LYS A 478 -4.51 -2.00 -25.58
CA LYS A 478 -3.33 -2.88 -25.43
C LYS A 478 -3.63 -4.13 -24.61
N THR A 479 -4.26 -3.93 -23.45
CA THR A 479 -4.52 -5.02 -22.50
C THR A 479 -5.52 -6.03 -23.06
N LEU A 480 -6.62 -5.56 -23.66
CA LEU A 480 -7.65 -6.43 -24.22
C LEU A 480 -7.14 -7.17 -25.47
N HIS A 481 -6.43 -6.46 -26.35
CA HIS A 481 -5.88 -7.02 -27.57
C HIS A 481 -4.81 -8.08 -27.29
N GLN A 482 -3.95 -7.86 -26.28
CA GLN A 482 -2.96 -8.86 -25.85
C GLN A 482 -3.62 -10.17 -25.45
N LEU A 483 -4.67 -10.12 -24.62
CA LEU A 483 -5.39 -11.32 -24.23
C LEU A 483 -6.10 -11.98 -25.41
N LEU A 484 -6.71 -11.19 -26.30
CA LEU A 484 -7.39 -11.70 -27.49
C LEU A 484 -6.43 -12.52 -28.36
N ILE A 485 -5.22 -12.01 -28.62
CA ILE A 485 -4.18 -12.73 -29.37
C ILE A 485 -3.80 -14.03 -28.66
N LEU A 486 -3.54 -13.98 -27.35
CA LEU A 486 -3.16 -15.17 -26.58
C LEU A 486 -4.24 -16.27 -26.65
N LEU A 487 -5.51 -15.89 -26.52
CA LEU A 487 -6.62 -16.84 -26.63
C LEU A 487 -6.77 -17.40 -28.04
N HIS A 488 -6.55 -16.59 -29.07
CA HIS A 488 -6.55 -17.05 -30.46
C HIS A 488 -5.42 -18.06 -30.71
N GLU A 489 -4.21 -17.79 -30.23
CA GLU A 489 -3.07 -18.71 -30.32
C GLU A 489 -3.34 -20.03 -29.59
N ARG A 490 -3.88 -19.99 -28.37
CA ARG A 490 -4.24 -21.22 -27.65
C ARG A 490 -5.34 -22.01 -28.36
N ASN A 491 -6.37 -21.33 -28.86
CA ASN A 491 -7.45 -21.99 -29.61
C ASN A 491 -6.93 -22.64 -30.90
N SER A 492 -5.91 -22.06 -31.53
CA SER A 492 -5.26 -22.62 -32.72
C SER A 492 -4.48 -23.90 -32.42
N ARG A 493 -3.93 -24.05 -31.20
CA ARG A 493 -3.25 -25.28 -30.76
C ARG A 493 -4.25 -26.37 -30.40
N LYS A 494 -5.29 -26.01 -29.65
CA LYS A 494 -6.37 -26.92 -29.26
C LYS A 494 -7.66 -26.12 -29.12
N SER A 495 -8.63 -26.45 -29.96
CA SER A 495 -9.87 -25.70 -30.08
C SER A 495 -10.74 -25.84 -28.82
N PHE A 496 -11.26 -24.70 -28.37
CA PHE A 496 -12.27 -24.60 -27.31
C PHE A 496 -13.45 -23.69 -27.70
N THR A 497 -13.39 -23.08 -28.89
CA THR A 497 -14.45 -22.23 -29.45
C THR A 497 -15.14 -22.92 -30.64
N PRO A 498 -16.41 -22.60 -30.94
CA PRO A 498 -17.09 -23.11 -32.13
C PRO A 498 -16.48 -22.59 -33.43
N ASP A 499 -16.86 -23.21 -34.55
CA ASP A 499 -16.46 -22.74 -35.88
C ASP A 499 -16.93 -21.31 -36.14
N SER A 500 -16.15 -20.52 -36.88
CA SER A 500 -16.38 -19.10 -37.19
C SER A 500 -16.36 -18.12 -36.01
N HIS A 501 -15.98 -18.56 -34.80
CA HIS A 501 -15.90 -17.72 -33.59
C HIS A 501 -15.09 -16.43 -33.76
N TRP A 502 -13.98 -16.51 -34.49
CA TRP A 502 -13.05 -15.40 -34.69
C TRP A 502 -13.48 -14.45 -35.80
N LEU A 503 -14.51 -14.81 -36.59
CA LEU A 503 -15.04 -13.93 -37.63
C LEU A 503 -15.94 -12.86 -37.01
N ILE A 504 -15.70 -11.61 -37.41
CA ILE A 504 -16.49 -10.46 -36.99
C ILE A 504 -17.77 -10.44 -37.82
N ARG A 505 -18.92 -10.48 -37.14
CA ARG A 505 -20.25 -10.47 -37.76
C ARG A 505 -20.97 -9.15 -37.52
#